data_AF-A0A7V5VD50-F1
#
_entry.id   AF-A0A7V5VD50-F1
#
_cell.length_a   1.000
_cell.length_b   1.000
_cell.length_c   1.000
_cell.angle_alpha   90.00
_cell.angle_beta   90.00
_cell.angle_gamma   90.00
#
_symmetry.space_group_name_H-M   'P 1'
#
loop_
_entity.id
_entity.type
_entity.pdbx_description
1 polymer ?
#
loop_
_entity_poly.entity_id
_entity_poly.type
_entity_poly.pdbx_seq_one_letter_code
_entity_poly.pdbx_strand_id
1 'polypeptide(L)'
;MAPAQQLDKNELQSLLQGCFGITAGDHTLTFLVDLPDASLPDNSDWQFRRNLAQHWSELLRSEPAFFERVQLYSFPHAASNNADLPDHIFR
;
A
#
# COMPACT_ATOMS: atom_id res chain seq x y z
N MET A 1 -1.64 19.14 8.13
CA MET A 1 -0.69 18.06 7.80
C MET A 1 0.36 18.65 6.87
N ALA A 2 1.65 18.45 7.14
CA ALA A 2 2.69 18.79 6.16
C ALA A 2 2.44 17.99 4.88
N PRO A 3 2.73 18.53 3.68
CA PRO A 3 2.61 17.74 2.46
C PRO A 3 3.52 16.53 2.62
N ALA A 4 2.94 15.32 2.56
CA ALA A 4 3.74 14.11 2.51
C ALA A 4 4.68 14.26 1.31
N GLN A 5 5.98 14.22 1.57
CA GLN A 5 6.99 14.31 0.52
C GLN A 5 6.67 13.23 -0.53
N GLN A 6 6.46 13.63 -1.78
CA GLN A 6 6.28 12.68 -2.87
C GLN A 6 7.62 12.00 -3.12
N LEU A 7 7.64 10.68 -2.93
CA LEU A 7 8.82 9.86 -3.21
C LEU A 7 8.86 9.56 -4.70
N ASP A 8 10.05 9.67 -5.29
CA ASP A 8 10.28 9.05 -6.59
C ASP A 8 10.39 7.52 -6.48
N LYS A 9 10.53 6.86 -7.63
CA LYS A 9 10.58 5.40 -7.70
C LYS A 9 11.75 4.81 -6.92
N ASN A 10 12.93 5.43 -6.99
CA ASN A 10 14.15 4.93 -6.36
C ASN A 10 14.12 5.17 -4.84
N GLU A 11 13.59 6.31 -4.43
CA GLU A 11 13.36 6.64 -3.02
C GLU A 11 12.36 5.67 -2.39
N LEU A 12 11.26 5.37 -3.08
CA LEU A 12 10.26 4.41 -2.62
C LEU A 12 10.85 2.99 -2.54
N GLN A 13 11.64 2.56 -3.52
CA GLN A 13 12.34 1.27 -3.47
C GLN A 13 13.31 1.20 -2.28
N SER A 14 14.07 2.27 -2.04
CA SER A 14 15.01 2.35 -0.92
C SER A 14 14.30 2.31 0.43
N LEU A 15 13.16 3.00 0.55
CA LEU A 15 12.31 2.96 1.74
C LEU A 15 11.79 1.54 1.99
N LEU A 16 11.22 0.89 0.98
CA LEU A 16 10.71 -0.47 1.10
C LEU A 16 11.83 -1.45 1.48
N GLN A 17 13.01 -1.34 0.87
CA GLN A 17 14.18 -2.14 1.19
C GLN A 17 14.59 -1.98 2.65
N GLY A 18 14.60 -0.74 3.16
CA GLY A 18 14.95 -0.44 4.55
C GLY A 18 13.91 -0.91 5.57
N CYS A 19 12.62 -0.81 5.24
CA CYS A 19 11.54 -1.20 6.14
C CYS A 19 11.32 -2.70 6.22
N PHE A 20 11.44 -3.41 5.10
CA PHE A 20 11.05 -4.82 5.00
C PHE A 20 12.24 -5.77 4.80
N GLY A 21 13.46 -5.25 4.62
CA GLY A 21 14.65 -6.08 4.43
C GLY A 21 14.57 -6.93 3.16
N ILE A 22 14.00 -6.37 2.08
CA ILE A 22 13.66 -7.11 0.87
C ILE A 22 14.90 -7.79 0.28
N THR A 23 14.74 -9.00 -0.23
CA THR A 23 15.80 -9.82 -0.80
C THR A 23 15.53 -10.11 -2.27
N ALA A 24 16.54 -10.65 -2.97
CA ALA A 24 16.38 -11.10 -4.35
C ALA A 24 15.38 -12.27 -4.50
N GLY A 25 14.95 -12.91 -3.41
CA GLY A 25 13.91 -13.96 -3.42
C GLY A 25 12.49 -13.42 -3.31
N ASP A 26 12.31 -12.12 -3.12
CA ASP A 26 10.99 -11.49 -2.99
C ASP A 26 10.50 -11.01 -4.35
N HIS A 27 9.64 -11.80 -4.99
CA HIS A 27 9.21 -11.55 -6.37
C HIS A 27 7.93 -10.70 -6.46
N THR A 28 7.12 -10.66 -5.41
CA THR A 28 5.80 -10.00 -5.42
C THR A 28 5.66 -9.03 -4.26
N LEU A 29 5.33 -7.78 -4.58
CA LEU A 29 4.88 -6.78 -3.61
C LEU A 29 3.37 -6.66 -3.67
N THR A 30 2.71 -6.78 -2.52
CA THR A 30 1.27 -6.58 -2.40
C THR A 30 0.97 -5.43 -1.45
N PHE A 31 0.30 -4.40 -1.96
CA PHE A 31 -0.31 -3.35 -1.15
C PHE A 31 -1.69 -3.84 -0.68
N LEU A 32 -1.91 -3.82 0.63
CA LEU A 32 -3.20 -4.09 1.26
C LEU A 32 -3.70 -2.80 1.89
N VAL A 33 -4.89 -2.35 1.50
CA VAL A 33 -5.47 -1.09 1.98
C VAL A 33 -6.82 -1.33 2.61
N ASP A 34 -7.01 -0.84 3.82
CA ASP A 34 -8.29 -0.90 4.49
C ASP A 34 -9.31 0.06 3.85
N LEU A 35 -10.58 -0.32 3.89
CA LEU A 35 -11.69 0.50 3.45
C LEU A 35 -12.59 0.88 4.62
N PRO A 36 -12.98 2.15 4.74
CA PRO A 36 -14.02 2.58 5.67
C PRO A 36 -15.35 1.93 5.30
N ASP A 37 -16.23 1.79 6.30
CA ASP A 37 -17.55 1.19 6.16
C ASP A 37 -18.63 2.05 6.86
N ALA A 38 -19.83 1.50 7.05
CA ALA A 38 -20.92 2.20 7.71
C ALA A 38 -20.63 2.53 9.18
N SER A 39 -19.79 1.74 9.86
CA SER A 39 -19.39 1.95 11.26
C SER A 39 -18.26 2.98 11.38
N LEU A 40 -17.39 3.07 10.37
CA LEU A 40 -16.30 4.02 10.30
C LEU A 40 -16.35 4.78 8.97
N PRO A 41 -17.02 5.94 8.92
CA PRO A 41 -17.27 6.65 7.67
C PRO A 41 -15.98 7.16 7.01
N ASP A 42 -16.01 7.25 5.69
CA ASP A 42 -14.90 7.77 4.89
C ASP A 42 -14.60 9.23 5.25
N ASN A 43 -13.33 9.60 5.17
CA ASN A 43 -12.85 10.96 5.42
C ASN A 43 -11.60 11.28 4.57
N SER A 44 -11.08 12.50 4.69
CA SER A 44 -9.91 12.94 3.92
C SER A 44 -8.67 12.09 4.14
N ASP A 45 -8.47 11.58 5.35
CA ASP A 45 -7.28 10.82 5.71
C ASP A 45 -7.35 9.40 5.12
N TRP A 46 -8.54 8.81 5.14
CA TRP A 46 -8.87 7.56 4.45
C TRP A 46 -8.64 7.67 2.95
N GLN A 47 -9.17 8.72 2.31
CA GLN A 47 -8.95 9.00 0.89
C GLN A 47 -7.47 9.18 0.57
N PHE A 48 -6.75 9.94 1.40
CA PHE A 48 -5.32 10.16 1.24
C PHE A 48 -4.53 8.84 1.23
N ARG A 49 -4.78 7.94 2.17
CA ARG A 49 -4.12 6.62 2.25
C ARG A 49 -4.38 5.77 1.00
N ARG A 50 -5.62 5.72 0.53
CA ARG A 50 -5.98 4.98 -0.70
C ARG A 50 -5.28 5.56 -1.93
N ASN A 51 -5.28 6.88 -2.08
CA ASN A 51 -4.59 7.56 -3.18
C ASN A 51 -3.07 7.33 -3.13
N LEU A 52 -2.48 7.34 -1.93
CA LEU A 52 -1.05 7.09 -1.75
C LEU A 52 -0.68 5.66 -2.16
N ALA A 53 -1.45 4.66 -1.70
CA ALA A 53 -1.22 3.27 -2.05
C ALA A 53 -1.40 3.02 -3.56
N GLN A 54 -2.42 3.62 -4.18
CA GLN A 54 -2.61 3.56 -5.62
C GLN A 54 -1.39 4.14 -6.35
N HIS A 55 -0.99 5.36 -6.00
CA HIS A 55 0.13 6.05 -6.61
C HIS A 55 1.44 5.25 -6.49
N TRP A 56 1.75 4.73 -5.29
CA TRP A 56 2.93 3.90 -5.07
C TRP A 56 2.89 2.60 -5.89
N SER A 57 1.73 1.95 -5.96
CA SER A 57 1.58 0.73 -6.77
C SER A 57 1.81 1.00 -8.26
N GLU A 58 1.32 2.13 -8.79
CA GLU A 58 1.50 2.53 -10.19
C GLU A 58 2.96 2.90 -10.47
N LEU A 59 3.59 3.66 -9.56
CA LEU A 59 4.99 4.05 -9.68
C LEU A 59 5.92 2.83 -9.73
N LEU A 60 5.68 1.81 -8.90
CA LEU A 60 6.49 0.59 -8.86
C LEU A 60 6.18 -0.40 -9.99
N ARG A 61 5.00 -0.33 -10.61
CA ARG A 61 4.68 -1.10 -11.82
C ARG A 61 5.42 -0.59 -13.07
N SER A 62 5.92 0.65 -13.05
CA SER A 62 6.68 1.20 -14.18
C SER A 62 8.02 0.46 -14.36
N GLU A 63 8.49 0.29 -15.60
CA GLU A 63 9.73 -0.42 -15.90
C GLU A 63 11.02 0.39 -15.61
N PRO A 64 12.18 -0.26 -15.35
CA PRO A 64 12.35 -1.68 -14.99
C PRO A 64 11.94 -1.93 -13.54
N ALA A 65 11.30 -3.07 -13.27
CA ALA A 65 10.67 -3.34 -11.98
C ALA A 65 11.62 -4.10 -11.03
N PHE A 66 11.71 -3.64 -9.78
CA PHE A 66 12.40 -4.33 -8.68
C PHE A 66 11.64 -5.61 -8.26
N PHE A 67 10.33 -5.62 -8.44
CA PHE A 67 9.47 -6.78 -8.24
C PHE A 67 8.92 -7.26 -9.57
N GLU A 68 8.81 -8.57 -9.74
CA GLU A 68 8.14 -9.16 -10.92
C GLU A 68 6.65 -8.83 -10.95
N ARG A 69 6.04 -8.63 -9.78
CA ARG A 69 4.62 -8.33 -9.65
C ARG A 69 4.36 -7.33 -8.54
N VAL A 70 3.56 -6.31 -8.86
CA VAL A 70 3.04 -5.34 -7.89
C VAL A 70 1.52 -5.38 -7.90
N GLN A 71 0.93 -5.78 -6.78
CA GLN A 71 -0.51 -5.94 -6.59
C GLN A 71 -1.05 -4.89 -5.62
N LEU A 72 -2.31 -4.52 -5.81
CA LEU A 72 -3.06 -3.66 -4.90
C LEU A 72 -4.37 -4.38 -4.64
N TYR A 73 -4.67 -4.63 -3.37
CA TYR A 73 -5.94 -5.14 -2.90
C TYR A 73 -6.45 -4.27 -1.76
N SER A 74 -7.74 -4.35 -1.52
CA SER A 74 -8.38 -3.68 -0.40
C SER A 74 -9.19 -4.65 0.44
N PHE A 75 -9.45 -4.31 1.70
CA PHE A 75 -10.22 -5.14 2.63
C PHE A 75 -11.05 -4.25 3.56
N PRO A 76 -12.18 -4.73 4.13
CA PRO A 76 -12.94 -3.95 5.09
C PRO A 76 -12.08 -3.64 6.32
N HIS A 77 -12.18 -2.41 6.86
CA HIS A 77 -11.42 -2.03 8.04
C HIS A 77 -11.67 -3.01 9.21
N ALA A 78 -10.59 -3.53 9.80
CA ALA A 78 -10.63 -4.58 10.84
C ALA A 78 -11.03 -4.07 12.25
N ALA A 79 -11.70 -2.91 12.32
CA ALA A 79 -12.20 -2.21 13.52
C ALA A 79 -11.17 -1.91 14.63
N SER A 80 -9.90 -2.30 14.46
CA SER A 80 -8.83 -2.14 15.44
C SER A 80 -7.45 -2.18 14.77
N ASN A 81 -6.46 -1.61 15.46
CA ASN A 81 -5.08 -1.58 14.99
C ASN A 81 -4.43 -2.97 15.13
N ASN A 82 -3.74 -3.46 14.11
CA ASN A 82 -3.08 -4.78 14.07
C ASN A 82 -4.02 -5.98 14.35
N ALA A 83 -5.31 -5.85 14.04
CA ALA A 83 -6.20 -7.00 14.02
C ALA A 83 -5.81 -8.00 12.92
N ASP A 84 -6.32 -9.22 13.06
CA ASP A 84 -6.24 -10.22 12.00
C ASP A 84 -6.86 -9.67 10.71
N LEU A 85 -6.19 -9.97 9.59
CA LEU A 85 -6.73 -9.63 8.28
C LEU A 85 -8.05 -10.38 8.04
N PRO A 86 -9.06 -9.75 7.44
CA PRO A 86 -10.28 -10.43 7.04
C PRO A 86 -9.99 -11.60 6.08
N ASP A 87 -10.90 -12.57 6.05
CA ASP A 87 -10.83 -13.74 5.18
C ASP A 87 -11.11 -13.42 3.70
N HIS A 88 -11.41 -12.16 3.37
CA HIS A 88 -11.72 -11.71 2.02
C HIS A 88 -11.07 -10.37 1.69
N ILE A 89 -10.76 -10.22 0.41
CA ILE A 89 -10.15 -9.02 -0.19
C ILE A 89 -10.89 -8.64 -1.47
N PHE A 90 -10.85 -7.36 -1.81
CA PHE A 90 -11.32 -6.80 -3.07
C PHE A 90 -10.13 -6.42 -3.95
N ARG A 91 -10.31 -6.52 -5.27
CA ARG A 91 -9.31 -6.19 -6.28
C ARG A 91 -9.66 -4.91 -7.01
#